data_AF-A0A9P8C406-F1
#
_entry.id   AF-A0A9P8C406-F1
#
_cell.length_a   1.000
_cell.length_b   1.000
_cell.length_c   1.000
_cell.angle_alpha   90.00
_cell.angle_beta   90.00
_cell.angle_gamma   90.00
#
_symmetry.space_group_name_H-M   'P 1'
#
loop_
_entity.id
_entity.type
_entity.pdbx_description
1 polymer ?
#
loop_
_entity_poly.entity_id
_entity_poly.type
_entity_poly.pdbx_seq_one_letter_code
_entity_poly.pdbx_strand_id
1 'polypeptide(L)' 'MAPRKEYNDGTRVQALALLSQGLKLAYISSQTGLDKSTISRIGKKAKERGYDHKKDPVIYKRYVEDAPR' A
#
# COMPACT_ATOMS: atom_id res chain seq x y z
N MET A 1 1.90 24.67 -0.98
CA MET A 1 1.81 23.23 -0.61
C MET A 1 1.50 22.46 -1.89
N ALA A 2 2.42 21.63 -2.38
CA ALA A 2 2.22 20.91 -3.64
C ALA A 2 1.01 19.94 -3.53
N PRO A 3 0.22 19.75 -4.60
CA PRO A 3 -0.87 18.79 -4.59
C PRO A 3 -0.31 17.39 -4.32
N ARG A 4 -0.89 16.67 -3.36
CA ARG A 4 -0.52 15.28 -3.11
C ARG A 4 -0.99 14.44 -4.29
N LYS A 5 -0.08 13.68 -4.88
CA LYS A 5 -0.39 12.74 -5.96
C LYS A 5 -1.37 11.70 -5.43
N GLU A 6 -2.59 11.70 -5.95
CA GLU A 6 -3.56 10.64 -5.69
C GLU A 6 -3.18 9.41 -6.49
N TYR A 7 -3.11 8.27 -5.81
CA TYR A 7 -2.80 6.99 -6.41
C TYR A 7 -4.09 6.17 -6.44
N ASN A 8 -4.37 5.54 -7.57
CA ASN A 8 -5.53 4.67 -7.69
C ASN A 8 -5.41 3.45 -6.76
N ASP A 9 -6.55 2.82 -6.47
CA ASP A 9 -6.58 1.68 -5.55
C ASP A 9 -5.76 0.49 -6.06
N GLY A 10 -5.67 0.29 -7.38
CA GLY A 10 -4.88 -0.78 -8.00
C GLY A 10 -3.38 -0.68 -7.66
N THR A 11 -2.79 0.51 -7.78
CA THR A 11 -1.39 0.76 -7.43
C THR A 11 -1.14 0.51 -5.94
N ARG A 12 -2.11 0.85 -5.07
CA ARG A 12 -2.01 0.61 -3.63
C ARG A 12 -2.10 -0.88 -3.29
N VAL A 13 -2.99 -1.62 -3.95
CA VAL A 13 -3.10 -3.08 -3.83
C VAL A 13 -1.78 -3.73 -4.24
N GLN A 14 -1.23 -3.35 -5.41
CA GLN A 14 0.04 -3.89 -5.89
C GLN A 14 1.19 -3.61 -4.91
N ALA A 15 1.27 -2.40 -4.37
CA ALA A 15 2.28 -2.05 -3.39
C ALA A 15 2.17 -2.88 -2.10
N LEU A 16 0.96 -3.07 -1.59
CA LEU A 16 0.71 -3.87 -0.39
C LEU A 16 1.00 -5.36 -0.63
N ALA A 17 0.69 -5.88 -1.82
CA ALA A 17 1.00 -7.25 -2.21
C ALA A 17 2.52 -7.49 -2.23
N LEU A 18 3.28 -6.64 -2.90
CA LEU A 18 4.73 -6.73 -2.96
C LEU A 18 5.38 -6.55 -1.57
N LEU A 19 4.82 -5.67 -0.73
CA LEU A 19 5.27 -5.49 0.65
C LEU A 19 5.03 -6.76 1.50
N SER A 20 3.90 -7.43 1.29
CA SER A 20 3.54 -8.67 1.98
C SER A 20 4.46 -9.84 1.61
N GLN A 21 5.07 -9.79 0.42
CA GLN A 21 6.10 -10.73 -0.01
C GLN A 21 7.50 -10.41 0.56
N GLY A 22 7.64 -9.35 1.37
CA GLY A 22 8.91 -8.97 1.99
C GLY A 22 9.87 -8.25 1.03
N LEU A 23 9.40 -7.75 -0.11
CA LEU A 23 10.24 -7.05 -1.08
C LEU A 23 10.68 -5.68 -0.57
N LYS A 24 11.88 -5.26 -0.97
CA LYS A 24 12.49 -3.99 -0.53
C LYS A 24 11.69 -2.79 -1.06
N LEU A 25 11.51 -1.76 -0.23
CA LEU A 25 10.77 -0.54 -0.60
C LEU A 25 11.29 0.13 -1.89
N ALA A 26 12.59 0.08 -2.17
CA ALA A 26 13.17 0.62 -3.40
C ALA A 26 12.67 -0.12 -4.65
N TYR A 27 12.53 -1.44 -4.57
CA TYR A 27 11.97 -2.25 -5.64
C TYR A 27 10.48 -1.96 -5.83
N ILE A 28 9.71 -1.94 -4.73
CA ILE A 28 8.27 -1.63 -4.79
C ILE A 28 8.04 -0.23 -5.39
N SER A 29 8.88 0.74 -5.02
CA SER A 29 8.83 2.10 -5.55
C SER A 29 9.07 2.13 -7.06
N SER A 30 10.05 1.38 -7.58
CA SER A 30 10.30 1.32 -9.03
C SER A 30 9.17 0.61 -9.80
N GLN A 31 8.51 -0.38 -9.20
CA GLN A 31 7.40 -1.10 -9.84
C GLN A 31 6.08 -0.33 -9.84
N THR A 32 5.82 0.45 -8.78
CA THR A 32 4.51 1.08 -8.55
C THR A 32 4.51 2.58 -8.81
N GLY A 33 5.69 3.20 -8.92
CA GLY A 33 5.83 4.66 -9.01
C GLY A 33 5.49 5.41 -7.72
N LEU A 34 5.25 4.69 -6.61
CA LEU A 34 5.00 5.26 -5.30
C LEU A 34 6.30 5.64 -4.61
N ASP A 35 6.29 6.74 -3.86
CA ASP A 35 7.36 7.05 -2.91
C ASP A 35 7.46 5.99 -1.81
N LYS A 36 8.68 5.71 -1.35
CA LYS A 36 8.94 4.78 -0.24
C LYS A 36 8.13 5.11 1.01
N SER A 37 7.97 6.41 1.30
CA SER A 37 7.17 6.90 2.43
C SER A 37 5.69 6.56 2.28
N THR A 38 5.15 6.63 1.05
CA THR A 38 3.77 6.25 0.75
C THR A 38 3.56 4.76 0.91
N ILE A 39 4.49 3.93 0.41
CA ILE A 39 4.44 2.47 0.57
C ILE A 39 4.45 2.08 2.05
N SER A 40 5.34 2.68 2.84
CA SER A 40 5.41 2.45 4.29
C SER A 40 4.09 2.83 5.00
N ARG A 41 3.50 3.97 4.63
CA ARG A 41 2.21 4.42 5.16
C ARG A 41 1.07 3.48 4.80
N ILE A 42 1.02 2.96 3.56
CA ILE A 42 0.03 1.97 3.12
C ILE A 42 0.14 0.71 3.99
N GLY A 43 1.35 0.18 4.16
CA GLY A 43 1.58 -1.00 4.99
C GLY A 43 1.16 -0.78 6.46
N LYS A 44 1.46 0.39 7.02
CA LYS A 44 1.05 0.75 8.39
C LYS A 44 -0.48 0.81 8.51
N LYS A 45 -1.16 1.55 7.63
CA LYS A 45 -2.63 1.68 7.62
C LYS A 45 -3.31 0.33 7.42
N ALA A 46 -2.80 -0.52 6.53
CA ALA A 46 -3.36 -1.84 6.30
C ALA A 46 -3.32 -2.70 7.57
N LYS A 47 -2.20 -2.68 8.31
CA LYS A 47 -2.07 -3.37 9.60
C LYS A 47 -3.01 -2.80 10.66
N GLU A 48 -3.12 -1.48 10.76
CA GLU A 48 -4.08 -0.81 11.66
C GLU A 48 -5.54 -1.22 11.37
N ARG A 49 -5.84 -1.54 10.12
CA ARG A 49 -7.15 -2.04 9.67
C ARG A 49 -7.31 -3.57 9.78
N GLY A 50 -6.34 -4.27 10.36
CA GLY A 50 -6.40 -5.71 10.60
C GLY A 50 -5.96 -6.59 9.43
N TYR A 51 -5.25 -6.06 8.43
CA TYR A 51 -4.64 -6.88 7.39
C TYR A 51 -3.47 -7.70 7.96
N ASP A 52 -3.56 -9.01 7.83
CA ASP A 52 -2.50 -9.96 8.19
C ASP A 52 -2.30 -10.99 7.07
N HIS A 53 -1.35 -10.68 6.18
CA HIS A 53 -0.98 -11.53 5.03
C HIS A 53 -0.58 -12.96 5.40
N LYS A 54 -0.21 -13.24 6.67
CA LYS A 54 0.15 -14.59 7.10
C LYS A 54 -1.06 -15.45 7.44
N LYS A 55 -2.18 -14.81 7.80
CA LYS A 55 -3.45 -15.49 8.13
C LYS A 55 -4.39 -15.54 6.94
N ASP A 56 -4.49 -14.43 6.23
CA ASP A 56 -5.32 -14.29 5.02
C ASP A 56 -4.55 -13.44 3.99
N PRO A 57 -4.10 -14.03 2.86
CA PRO A 57 -3.38 -13.30 1.83
C PRO A 57 -4.28 -12.39 0.98
N VAL A 58 -5.61 -12.44 1.16
CA VAL A 58 -6.54 -11.64 0.36
C VAL A 58 -6.46 -10.16 0.76
N ILE A 59 -6.19 -9.31 -0.24
CA ILE A 59 -6.20 -7.85 -0.06
C ILE A 59 -7.57 -7.31 -0.45
N TYR A 60 -8.40 -7.05 0.56
CA TYR A 60 -9.67 -6.36 0.36
C TYR A 60 -9.47 -4.85 0.20
N LYS A 61 -10.37 -4.23 -0.58
CA LYS A 61 -10.36 -2.78 -0.85
C LYS A 61 -10.32 -1.93 0.43
N ARG A 62 -11.02 -2.36 1.48
CA ARG A 62 -11.02 -1.73 2.82
C ARG A 62 -9.62 -1.51 3.42
N TYR A 63 -8.62 -2.31 3.05
CA TYR A 63 -7.25 -2.16 3.57
C TYR A 63 -6.44 -1.08 2.86
N VAL A 64 -6.85 -0.69 1.65
CA VAL A 64 -6.10 0.22 0.76
C VAL A 64 -6.85 1.53 0.46
N GLU A 65 -8.17 1.57 0.65
CA GLU A 65 -8.98 2.77 0.45
C GLU A 65 -8.49 3.91 1.35
N ASP A 66 -8.15 5.06 0.78
CA ASP A 66 -8.03 6.26 1.60
C ASP A 66 -9.43 6.81 1.87
N ALA A 67 -9.63 7.42 3.04
CA ALA A 67 -10.92 8.01 3.34
C ALA A 67 -11.22 9.10 2.29
N PRO A 68 -12.42 9.12 1.68
CA PRO A 68 -12.82 10.25 0.85
C PRO A 68 -12.74 11.50 1.72
N ARG A 69 -12.20 12.56 1.14
CA ARG A 69 -12.03 13.84 1.81
C ARG A 69 -13.28 14.69 1.63
#